data_AF-A0A087D083-F1
#
_entry.id   AF-A0A087D083-F1
#
_cell.length_a   1.000
_cell.length_b   1.000
_cell.length_c   1.000
_cell.angle_alpha   90.00
_cell.angle_beta   90.00
_cell.angle_gamma   90.00
#
_symmetry.space_group_name_H-M   'P 1'
#
loop_
_entity.id
_entity.type
_entity.pdbx_description
1 polymer ?
#
loop_
_entity_poly.entity_id
_entity_poly.type
_entity_poly.pdbx_seq_one_letter_code
_entity_poly.pdbx_strand_id
1 'polypeptide(L)'
;MAENLDTLTGRLQDMVDATDAAQADLSGCLATARAYLDAGCPAWTDAPQPVQDDVALAVAADLWQQKNARLGVMSIDTTDGVQPYRVPLDPLRAAWPKLRAAGVLVGLGIA
;
A
#
# COMPACT_ATOMS: atom_id res chain seq x y z
N MET A 1 -19.49 -18.87 -0.65
CA MET A 1 -18.87 -18.40 0.60
C MET A 1 -18.62 -16.92 0.39
N ALA A 2 -19.31 -16.03 1.09
CA ALA A 2 -19.01 -14.60 0.99
C ALA A 2 -17.61 -14.41 1.55
N GLU A 3 -16.65 -14.14 0.69
CA GLU A 3 -15.29 -13.80 1.08
C GLU A 3 -15.40 -12.57 1.98
N ASN A 4 -14.87 -12.67 3.20
CA ASN A 4 -14.96 -11.60 4.19
C ASN A 4 -13.96 -10.50 3.78
N LEU A 5 -14.36 -9.72 2.78
CA LEU A 5 -13.53 -8.68 2.18
C LEU A 5 -13.22 -7.62 3.22
N ASP A 6 -12.00 -7.11 3.17
CA ASP A 6 -11.61 -6.00 4.02
C ASP A 6 -12.55 -4.81 3.82
N THR A 7 -12.91 -4.12 4.90
CA THR A 7 -13.73 -2.89 4.86
C THR A 7 -13.12 -1.80 3.97
N LEU A 8 -11.80 -1.82 3.75
CA LEU A 8 -11.10 -0.87 2.90
C LEU A 8 -10.99 -1.32 1.43
N THR A 9 -11.44 -2.53 1.07
CA THR A 9 -11.31 -3.09 -0.28
C THR A 9 -11.93 -2.18 -1.35
N GLY A 10 -13.13 -1.63 -1.11
CA GLY A 10 -13.77 -0.72 -2.05
C GLY A 10 -12.99 0.59 -2.25
N ARG A 11 -12.47 1.17 -1.16
CA ARG A 11 -11.63 2.39 -1.23
C ARG A 11 -10.32 2.14 -1.97
N LEU A 12 -9.72 0.96 -1.77
CA LEU A 12 -8.51 0.57 -2.49
C LEU A 12 -8.82 0.38 -3.98
N GLN A 13 -9.92 -0.27 -4.31
CA GLN A 13 -10.37 -0.50 -5.69
C GLN A 13 -10.52 0.83 -6.45
N ASP A 14 -11.21 1.81 -5.86
CA ASP A 14 -11.37 3.15 -6.43
C ASP A 14 -10.02 3.85 -6.63
N MET A 15 -9.07 3.66 -5.70
CA MET A 15 -7.77 4.32 -5.73
C MET A 15 -6.84 3.78 -6.83
N VAL A 16 -6.92 2.48 -7.15
CA VAL A 16 -6.08 1.84 -8.17
C VAL A 16 -6.79 1.62 -9.51
N ASP A 17 -8.01 2.11 -9.66
CA ASP A 17 -8.87 1.93 -10.83
C ASP A 17 -8.97 0.45 -11.27
N ALA A 18 -9.20 -0.43 -10.29
CA ALA A 18 -9.25 -1.88 -10.51
C ALA A 18 -10.69 -2.37 -10.77
N THR A 19 -10.81 -3.40 -11.61
CA THR A 19 -12.10 -4.04 -11.90
C THR A 19 -12.63 -4.82 -10.69
N ASP A 20 -13.94 -5.04 -10.61
CA ASP A 20 -14.58 -5.83 -9.53
C ASP A 20 -13.99 -7.24 -9.38
N ALA A 21 -13.52 -7.84 -10.48
CA ALA A 21 -12.86 -9.14 -10.46
C ALA A 21 -11.57 -9.18 -9.60
N ALA A 22 -10.97 -8.02 -9.30
CA ALA A 22 -9.76 -7.90 -8.50
C ALA A 22 -10.03 -7.76 -6.99
N GLN A 23 -11.28 -7.67 -6.54
CA GLN A 23 -11.59 -7.39 -5.12
C GLN A 23 -10.95 -8.39 -4.14
N ALA A 24 -10.95 -9.69 -4.46
CA ALA A 24 -10.31 -10.71 -3.64
C ALA A 24 -8.79 -10.49 -3.52
N ASP A 25 -8.14 -10.14 -4.63
CA ASP A 25 -6.71 -9.85 -4.64
C ASP A 25 -6.37 -8.56 -3.88
N LEU A 26 -7.19 -7.52 -4.04
CA LEU A 26 -7.03 -6.24 -3.33
C LEU A 26 -7.18 -6.43 -1.82
N SER A 27 -8.15 -7.24 -1.39
CA SER A 27 -8.31 -7.63 0.02
C SER A 27 -7.09 -8.41 0.52
N GLY A 28 -6.48 -9.25 -0.31
CA GLY A 28 -5.22 -9.93 0.00
C GLY A 28 -4.04 -8.95 0.13
N CYS A 29 -3.95 -7.94 -0.72
CA CYS A 29 -2.95 -6.87 -0.62
C CYS A 29 -3.11 -6.07 0.68
N LEU A 30 -4.34 -5.78 1.11
CA LEU A 30 -4.62 -5.12 2.40
C LEU A 30 -4.20 -5.97 3.59
N ALA A 31 -4.52 -7.27 3.60
CA ALA A 31 -4.09 -8.19 4.64
C ALA A 31 -2.55 -8.25 4.73
N THR A 32 -1.88 -8.32 3.58
CA THR A 32 -0.41 -8.32 3.48
C THR A 32 0.20 -7.00 3.96
N ALA A 33 -0.41 -5.87 3.59
CA ALA A 33 0.01 -4.55 4.01
C ALA A 33 -0.02 -4.40 5.53
N ARG A 34 -1.11 -4.83 6.18
CA ARG A 34 -1.23 -4.82 7.64
C ARG A 34 -0.19 -5.73 8.30
N ALA A 35 0.05 -6.92 7.76
CA ALA A 35 1.07 -7.82 8.29
C ALA A 35 2.49 -7.19 8.25
N TYR A 36 2.83 -6.47 7.18
CA TYR A 36 4.09 -5.72 7.11
C TYR A 36 4.14 -4.56 8.11
N LEU A 37 3.04 -3.82 8.27
CA LEU A 37 2.93 -2.72 9.23
C LEU A 37 3.06 -3.24 10.67
N ASP A 38 2.34 -4.28 11.04
CA ASP A 38 2.41 -4.88 12.38
C ASP A 38 3.83 -5.39 12.71
N ALA A 39 4.52 -5.97 11.72
CA ALA A 39 5.89 -6.48 11.91
C ALA A 39 6.95 -5.37 11.94
N GLY A 40 6.86 -4.37 11.06
CA GLY A 40 7.87 -3.31 10.91
C GLY A 40 7.61 -2.07 11.77
N CYS A 41 6.36 -1.87 12.21
CA CYS A 41 5.90 -0.70 12.93
C CYS A 41 4.68 -1.09 13.82
N PRO A 42 4.86 -1.74 14.97
CA PRO A 42 3.73 -2.05 15.84
C PRO A 42 3.00 -0.79 16.36
N ALA A 43 3.72 0.33 16.49
CA ALA A 43 3.19 1.62 16.95
C ALA A 43 2.27 2.34 15.94
N TRP A 44 2.10 1.83 14.71
CA TRP A 44 1.20 2.47 13.73
C TRP A 44 -0.26 2.53 14.22
N THR A 45 -0.63 1.58 15.09
CA THR A 45 -1.94 1.51 15.74
C THR A 45 -2.21 2.64 16.73
N ASP A 46 -1.17 3.38 17.14
CA ASP A 46 -1.31 4.57 18.00
C ASP A 46 -1.83 5.80 17.22
N ALA A 47 -1.77 5.77 15.87
CA ALA A 47 -2.31 6.84 15.04
C ALA A 47 -3.84 6.85 15.04
N PRO A 48 -4.51 7.99 14.77
CA PRO A 48 -5.95 8.02 14.56
C PRO A 48 -6.39 7.09 13.41
N GLN A 49 -7.58 6.47 13.53
CA GLN A 49 -8.11 5.54 12.52
C GLN A 49 -8.03 6.06 11.07
N PRO A 50 -8.33 7.33 10.77
CA PRO A 50 -8.20 7.84 9.39
C PRO A 50 -6.77 7.78 8.84
N VAL A 51 -5.76 7.94 9.71
CA VAL A 51 -4.34 7.83 9.35
C VAL A 51 -3.96 6.37 9.15
N GLN A 52 -4.43 5.47 10.03
CA GLN A 52 -4.20 4.04 9.88
C GLN A 52 -4.75 3.53 8.53
N ASP A 53 -5.99 3.91 8.20
CA ASP A 53 -6.61 3.55 6.92
C ASP A 53 -5.81 4.07 5.73
N ASP A 54 -5.39 5.34 5.77
CA ASP A 54 -4.62 5.98 4.69
C ASP A 54 -3.21 5.37 4.50
N VAL A 55 -2.59 4.91 5.59
CA VAL A 55 -1.32 4.19 5.57
C VAL A 55 -1.50 2.78 4.99
N ALA A 56 -2.50 2.03 5.48
CA ALA A 56 -2.79 0.69 4.99
C ALA A 56 -3.17 0.69 3.50
N LEU A 57 -3.98 1.67 3.06
CA LEU A 57 -4.33 1.86 1.65
C LEU A 57 -3.08 2.13 0.80
N ALA A 58 -2.20 3.04 1.22
CA ALA A 58 -1.00 3.39 0.45
C ALA A 58 -0.04 2.19 0.29
N VAL A 59 0.18 1.42 1.35
CA VAL A 59 1.02 0.20 1.29
C VAL A 59 0.38 -0.87 0.41
N ALA A 60 -0.94 -1.09 0.54
CA ALA A 60 -1.65 -2.07 -0.28
C ALA A 60 -1.65 -1.69 -1.76
N ALA A 61 -1.73 -0.40 -2.09
CA ALA A 61 -1.61 0.08 -3.46
C ALA A 61 -0.21 -0.14 -4.04
N ASP A 62 0.85 0.16 -3.27
CA ASP A 62 2.22 -0.13 -3.70
C ASP A 62 2.41 -1.64 -3.95
N LEU A 63 1.86 -2.52 -3.09
CA LEU A 63 1.88 -3.97 -3.29
C LEU A 63 1.11 -4.42 -4.55
N TRP A 64 -0.06 -3.83 -4.79
CA TRP A 64 -0.86 -4.10 -5.99
C TRP A 64 -0.11 -3.70 -7.27
N GLN A 65 0.52 -2.53 -7.27
CA GLN A 65 1.32 -2.05 -8.39
C GLN A 65 2.58 -2.90 -8.60
N GLN A 66 3.24 -3.36 -7.52
CA GLN A 66 4.35 -4.31 -7.62
C GLN A 66 3.93 -5.64 -8.25
N LYS A 67 2.76 -6.18 -7.85
CA LYS A 67 2.19 -7.41 -8.42
C LYS A 67 1.93 -7.25 -9.92
N ASN A 68 1.46 -6.08 -10.34
CA ASN A 68 1.10 -5.80 -11.73
C ASN A 68 2.26 -5.26 -12.58
N ALA A 69 3.38 -4.89 -11.97
CA ALA A 69 4.56 -4.41 -12.68
C ALA A 69 5.27 -5.57 -13.39
N ARG A 70 5.04 -5.67 -14.70
CA ARG A 70 5.76 -6.61 -15.57
C ARG A 70 7.26 -6.28 -15.53
N LEU A 71 8.08 -7.20 -14.99
CA LEU A 71 9.55 -7.07 -14.89
C LEU A 71 10.05 -5.88 -14.02
N GLY A 72 9.24 -5.37 -13.09
CA GLY A 72 9.63 -4.26 -12.21
C GLY A 72 9.60 -2.88 -12.87
N VAL A 73 8.94 -2.79 -14.04
CA VAL A 73 8.73 -1.56 -14.80
C VAL A 73 7.24 -1.34 -14.98
N MET A 74 6.73 -0.22 -14.44
CA MET A 74 5.40 0.27 -14.83
C MET A 74 5.57 1.09 -16.11
N SER A 75 4.89 0.68 -17.18
CA SER A 75 4.85 1.43 -18.44
C SER A 75 3.89 2.60 -18.25
N ILE A 76 4.41 3.81 -18.08
CA ILE A 76 3.60 5.03 -18.08
C ILE A 76 3.68 5.59 -19.50
N ASP A 77 2.56 5.57 -20.22
CA ASP A 77 2.46 6.25 -21.51
C ASP A 77 2.53 7.77 -21.26
N THR A 78 3.74 8.33 -21.38
CA THR A 78 3.97 9.76 -21.41
C THR A 78 4.05 10.21 -22.87
N THR A 79 3.59 11.42 -23.17
CA THR A 79 3.59 12.02 -24.52
C THR A 79 4.97 12.01 -25.22
N ASP A 80 6.06 11.85 -24.47
CA ASP A 80 7.47 11.79 -24.94
C ASP A 80 8.08 10.36 -24.96
N GLY A 81 7.28 9.31 -24.72
CA GLY A 81 7.70 7.90 -24.77
C GLY A 81 7.61 7.16 -23.43
N VAL A 82 7.76 5.83 -23.49
CA VAL A 82 7.70 4.93 -22.32
C VAL A 82 8.98 5.04 -21.49
N GLN A 83 8.92 5.75 -20.37
CA GLN A 83 10.01 5.82 -19.39
C GLN A 83 9.83 4.70 -18.35
N PRO A 84 10.82 3.80 -18.16
CA PRO A 84 10.69 2.73 -17.20
C PRO A 84 10.77 3.27 -15.76
N TYR A 85 9.66 3.26 -15.02
CA TYR A 85 9.68 3.56 -13.59
C TYR A 85 10.05 2.31 -12.80
N ARG A 86 11.14 2.39 -12.02
CA ARG A 86 11.56 1.34 -11.08
C ARG A 86 10.59 1.34 -9.90
N VAL A 87 9.81 0.27 -9.76
CA VAL A 87 8.95 0.12 -8.59
C VAL A 87 9.82 -0.12 -7.34
N PRO A 88 9.71 0.72 -6.29
CA PRO A 88 10.46 0.53 -5.05
C PRO A 88 10.18 -0.84 -4.43
N LEU A 89 11.23 -1.53 -3.99
CA LEU A 89 11.13 -2.87 -3.38
C LEU A 89 10.76 -2.83 -1.89
N ASP A 90 10.87 -1.68 -1.24
CA ASP A 90 10.49 -1.51 0.17
C ASP A 90 8.96 -1.32 0.27
N PRO A 91 8.22 -2.29 0.85
CA PRO A 91 6.77 -2.21 0.98
C PRO A 91 6.32 -1.09 1.93
N LEU A 92 7.17 -0.65 2.87
CA LEU A 92 6.79 0.34 3.89
C LEU A 92 7.16 1.77 3.50
N ARG A 93 7.82 1.98 2.35
CA ARG A 93 8.24 3.31 1.87
C ARG A 93 7.11 4.35 1.89
N ALA A 94 5.89 3.96 1.52
CA ALA A 94 4.73 4.85 1.52
C ALA A 94 4.17 5.13 2.93
N ALA A 95 4.39 4.23 3.90
CA ALA A 95 3.89 4.36 5.27
C ALA A 95 4.72 5.33 6.11
N TRP A 96 6.06 5.28 6.01
CA TRP A 96 6.95 6.04 6.90
C TRP A 96 6.70 7.56 6.91
N PRO A 97 6.53 8.25 5.76
CA PRO A 97 6.28 9.69 5.76
C PRO A 97 4.95 10.07 6.42
N LYS A 98 3.92 9.25 6.23
CA LYS A 98 2.57 9.47 6.76
C LYS A 98 2.53 9.27 8.28
N LEU A 99 3.12 8.18 8.76
CA LEU A 99 3.22 7.89 10.19
C LEU A 99 4.08 8.93 10.92
N ARG A 100 5.18 9.38 10.30
CA ARG A 100 6.01 10.47 10.84
C ARG A 100 5.23 11.78 10.96
N ALA A 101 4.42 12.13 9.96
CA ALA A 101 3.56 13.31 9.99
C ALA A 101 2.48 13.21 11.08
N ALA A 102 1.99 12.00 11.37
CA ALA A 102 1.05 11.73 12.44
C ALA A 102 1.69 11.71 13.84
N GLY A 103 3.00 11.95 13.95
CA GLY A 103 3.71 11.94 15.23
C GLY A 103 3.98 10.54 15.78
N VAL A 104 3.73 9.48 15.01
CA VAL A 104 4.13 8.13 15.37
C VAL A 104 5.65 8.05 15.19
N LEU A 105 6.37 7.81 16.28
CA LEU A 105 7.81 7.60 16.26
C LEU A 105 8.12 6.24 15.67
N VAL A 106 8.19 6.23 14.36
CA VAL A 106 8.61 5.08 13.59
C VAL A 106 10.05 5.25 13.14
N GLY A 107 10.91 4.33 13.57
CA GLY A 107 12.32 4.35 13.18
C GLY A 107 13.24 5.14 14.12
N LEU A 108 13.17 4.91 15.43
CA LEU A 108 14.32 5.12 16.33
C LEU A 108 15.22 3.88 16.22
N GLY A 109 15.85 3.73 15.05
CA GLY A 109 16.62 2.56 14.65
C GLY A 109 17.75 2.90 13.68
N ILE A 110 18.38 4.05 13.88
CA ILE A 110 19.78 4.30 13.50
C ILE A 110 20.40 5.16 14.60
N ALA A 111 21.18 4.50 15.46
CA ALA A 111 22.25 5.11 16.24
C ALA A 111 23.58 4.71 15.57
#